data_AF-A0A315UW29-F1
#
_entry.id   AF-A0A315UW29-F1
#
_cell.length_a   1.000
_cell.length_b   1.000
_cell.length_c   1.000
_cell.angle_alpha   90.00
_cell.angle_beta   90.00
_cell.angle_gamma   90.00
#
_symmetry.space_group_name_H-M   'P 1'
#
loop_
_entity.id
_entity.type
_entity.pdbx_description
1 polymer ?
#
loop_
_entity_poly.entity_id
_entity_poly.type
_entity_poly.pdbx_seq_one_letter_code
_entity_poly.pdbx_strand_id
1 'polypeptide(L)'
;MSRTKVKMAGRRAALKALDWLAFAERVPANQRGMFNALKTRTDAISAKLASLPEAPAAIDWSYYRSAVAKAGMVDEFEKKFKALQIPEPVDTQTSNINAQEAEA
;
A
#
# COMPACT_ATOMS: atom_id res chain seq x y z
N MET A 1 -12.99 21.03 13.93
CA MET A 1 -12.66 20.76 12.52
C MET A 1 -12.06 19.36 12.45
N SER A 2 -12.89 18.33 12.29
CA SER A 2 -12.46 16.92 12.31
C SER A 2 -11.51 16.65 11.15
N ARG A 3 -10.24 16.37 11.45
CA ARG A 3 -9.30 15.83 10.46
C ARG A 3 -9.76 14.41 10.13
N THR A 4 -10.32 14.23 8.94
CA THR A 4 -10.65 12.92 8.40
C THR A 4 -9.38 12.07 8.43
N LYS A 5 -9.36 11.01 9.23
CA LYS A 5 -8.35 9.95 9.14
C LYS A 5 -8.46 9.38 7.72
N VAL A 6 -7.55 9.77 6.83
CA VAL A 6 -7.45 9.16 5.51
C VAL A 6 -7.06 7.70 5.75
N LYS A 7 -8.01 6.79 5.51
CA LYS A 7 -7.82 5.34 5.62
C LYS A 7 -6.74 4.94 4.60
N MET A 8 -5.70 4.23 5.02
CA MET A 8 -4.55 3.92 4.17
C MET A 8 -4.92 2.95 3.04
N ALA A 9 -5.97 2.16 3.24
CA ALA A 9 -6.65 1.43 2.16
C ALA A 9 -7.13 2.34 1.00
N GLY A 10 -7.62 3.55 1.30
CA GLY A 10 -8.02 4.53 0.27
C GLY A 10 -6.82 5.21 -0.41
N ARG A 11 -5.64 5.18 0.21
CA ARG A 11 -4.41 5.73 -0.35
C ARG A 11 -3.77 4.85 -1.42
N ARG A 12 -4.11 3.55 -1.43
CA ARG A 12 -3.76 2.63 -2.53
C ARG A 12 -4.36 3.06 -3.88
N ALA A 13 -5.48 3.79 -3.86
CA ALA A 13 -6.21 4.21 -5.06
C ALA A 13 -5.89 5.65 -5.54
N ALA A 14 -5.18 6.45 -4.74
CA ALA A 14 -4.92 7.85 -5.07
C ALA A 14 -3.65 8.00 -5.94
N LEU A 15 -3.63 7.34 -7.10
CA LEU A 15 -2.67 7.65 -8.17
C LEU A 15 -3.10 8.98 -8.80
N LYS A 16 -2.56 10.11 -8.32
CA LYS A 16 -2.57 11.32 -9.15
C LYS A 16 -1.73 11.01 -10.38
N ALA A 17 -2.31 11.14 -11.58
CA ALA A 17 -1.55 11.05 -12.82
C ALA A 17 -0.51 12.18 -12.82
N LEU A 18 0.76 11.81 -12.62
CA LEU A 18 1.88 12.74 -12.66
C LEU A 18 2.39 12.81 -14.10
N ASP A 19 2.41 14.01 -14.66
CA ASP A 19 3.08 14.26 -15.93
C ASP A 19 4.60 14.34 -15.69
N TRP A 20 5.28 13.22 -15.91
CA TRP A 20 6.72 13.10 -15.75
C TRP A 20 7.52 13.97 -16.72
N LEU A 21 6.96 14.29 -17.89
CA LEU A 21 7.63 15.14 -18.89
C LEU A 21 7.61 16.59 -18.43
N ALA A 22 6.43 17.10 -18.07
CA ALA A 22 6.27 18.45 -17.54
C ALA A 22 7.01 18.67 -16.21
N PHE A 23 7.18 17.62 -15.40
CA PHE A 23 8.00 17.67 -14.21
C PHE A 23 9.49 17.77 -14.56
N ALA A 24 9.98 16.93 -15.49
CA ALA A 24 11.38 16.92 -15.90
C ALA A 24 11.84 18.29 -16.46
N GLU A 25 10.99 18.99 -17.19
CA GLU A 25 11.27 20.33 -17.73
C GLU A 25 11.52 21.39 -16.65
N ARG A 26 10.88 21.24 -15.49
CA ARG A 26 11.01 22.17 -14.36
C ARG A 26 12.17 21.84 -13.42
N VAL A 27 12.86 20.71 -13.62
CA VAL A 27 13.94 20.25 -12.74
C VAL A 27 15.26 20.93 -13.12
N PRO A 28 15.88 21.70 -12.21
CA PRO A 28 17.20 22.27 -12.41
C PRO A 28 18.28 21.20 -12.62
N ALA A 29 19.34 21.52 -13.38
CA ALA A 29 20.38 20.54 -13.75
C ALA A 29 21.07 19.88 -12.54
N ASN A 30 21.26 20.64 -11.45
CA ASN A 30 21.83 20.15 -10.19
C ASN A 30 20.91 19.19 -9.41
N GLN A 31 19.61 19.16 -9.70
CA GLN A 31 18.63 18.31 -9.02
C GLN A 31 18.16 17.12 -9.87
N ARG A 32 18.65 16.98 -11.11
CA ARG A 32 18.30 15.85 -12.00
C ARG A 32 18.56 14.47 -11.40
N GLY A 33 19.62 14.33 -10.60
CA GLY A 33 19.90 13.09 -9.88
C GLY A 33 18.79 12.70 -8.89
N MET A 34 18.27 13.68 -8.15
CA MET A 34 17.16 13.47 -7.21
C MET A 34 15.85 13.14 -7.94
N PHE A 35 15.58 13.81 -9.06
CA PHE A 35 14.43 13.52 -9.91
C PHE A 35 14.45 12.09 -10.44
N ASN A 36 15.57 11.64 -11.01
CA ASN A 36 15.69 10.29 -11.54
C ASN A 36 15.49 9.23 -10.43
N ALA A 37 16.02 9.49 -9.24
CA ALA A 37 15.83 8.63 -8.07
C ALA A 37 14.35 8.57 -7.65
N LEU A 38 13.65 9.71 -7.62
CA LEU A 38 12.22 9.77 -7.33
C LEU A 38 11.41 8.98 -8.36
N LYS A 39 11.62 9.23 -9.66
CA LYS A 39 10.92 8.54 -10.75
C LYS A 39 11.09 7.02 -10.65
N THR A 40 12.33 6.56 -10.49
CA THR A 40 12.64 5.12 -10.38
C THR A 40 11.92 4.47 -9.21
N ARG A 41 11.90 5.13 -8.04
CA ARG A 41 11.20 4.62 -6.86
C ARG A 41 9.68 4.58 -7.07
N THR A 42 9.11 5.62 -7.66
CA THR A 42 7.67 5.68 -7.93
C THR A 42 7.24 4.63 -8.95
N ASP A 43 8.00 4.44 -10.03
CA ASP A 43 7.72 3.41 -11.04
C ASP A 43 7.81 1.99 -10.44
N ALA A 44 8.83 1.73 -9.61
CA ALA A 44 8.99 0.44 -8.93
C ALA A 44 7.83 0.15 -7.95
N ILE A 45 7.38 1.16 -7.19
CA ILE A 45 6.23 1.02 -6.28
C ILE A 45 4.95 0.77 -7.08
N SER A 46 4.76 1.49 -8.20
CA SER A 46 3.57 1.35 -9.05
C SER A 46 3.50 -0.05 -9.67
N ALA A 47 4.62 -0.55 -10.19
CA ALA A 47 4.70 -1.92 -10.72
C ALA A 47 4.40 -2.97 -9.65
N LYS A 48 4.96 -2.81 -8.44
CA LYS A 48 4.71 -3.73 -7.32
C LYS A 48 3.28 -3.68 -6.82
N LEU A 49 2.63 -2.50 -6.87
CA LEU A 49 1.24 -2.35 -6.48
C LEU A 49 0.31 -2.99 -7.52
N ALA A 50 0.61 -2.85 -8.81
CA ALA A 50 -0.14 -3.50 -9.88
C ALA A 50 0.02 -5.03 -9.88
N SER A 51 1.15 -5.57 -9.42
CA SER A 51 1.38 -7.02 -9.35
C SER A 51 0.73 -7.68 -8.13
N LEU A 52 0.31 -6.91 -7.12
CA LEU A 52 -0.30 -7.45 -5.91
C LEU A 52 -1.82 -7.56 -6.07
N PRO A 53 -2.42 -8.75 -5.89
CA PRO A 53 -3.87 -8.89 -5.91
C PRO A 53 -4.52 -8.13 -4.74
N GLU A 54 -5.72 -7.58 -4.95
CA GLU A 54 -6.43 -6.77 -3.95
C GLU A 54 -6.79 -7.58 -2.69
N ALA A 55 -7.10 -8.85 -2.86
CA ALA A 55 -7.39 -9.80 -1.79
C ALA A 55 -6.37 -10.95 -1.81
N PRO A 56 -5.95 -11.45 -0.63
CA PRO A 56 -5.18 -12.68 -0.57
C PRO A 56 -6.00 -13.84 -1.14
N ALA A 57 -5.31 -14.87 -1.64
CA ALA A 57 -5.96 -16.08 -2.14
C ALA A 57 -6.86 -16.69 -1.06
N ALA A 58 -8.10 -17.03 -1.43
CA ALA A 58 -9.01 -17.68 -0.52
C ALA A 58 -8.46 -19.06 -0.12
N ILE A 59 -8.44 -19.34 1.19
CA ILE A 59 -8.01 -20.64 1.71
C ILE A 59 -9.17 -21.62 1.53
N ASP A 60 -8.91 -22.76 0.89
CA ASP A 60 -9.88 -23.86 0.80
C ASP A 60 -9.90 -24.67 2.12
N TRP A 61 -10.68 -24.17 3.08
CA TRP A 61 -10.87 -24.84 4.36
C TRP A 61 -11.56 -26.20 4.23
N SER A 62 -12.29 -26.48 3.15
CA SER A 62 -12.99 -27.75 2.96
C SER A 62 -12.01 -28.88 2.63
N TYR A 63 -11.04 -28.58 1.76
CA TYR A 63 -9.93 -29.48 1.46
C TYR A 63 -9.15 -29.84 2.73
N TYR A 64 -8.75 -28.83 3.52
CA TYR A 64 -8.00 -29.07 4.75
C TYR A 64 -8.80 -29.83 5.80
N ARG A 65 -10.11 -29.62 5.92
CA ARG A 65 -10.95 -30.43 6.82
C ARG A 65 -10.92 -31.92 6.48
N SER A 66 -10.89 -32.26 5.19
CA SER A 66 -10.84 -33.66 4.76
C SER A 66 -9.45 -34.29 4.89
N ALA A 67 -8.38 -33.50 4.74
CA ALA A 67 -7.00 -33.99 4.77
C ALA A 67 -6.38 -34.02 6.18
N VAL A 68 -6.84 -33.17 7.09
CA VAL A 68 -6.27 -33.06 8.45
C VAL A 68 -6.92 -34.08 9.38
N ALA A 69 -6.14 -35.07 9.82
CA ALA A 69 -6.60 -36.13 10.72
C ALA A 69 -7.03 -35.64 12.12
N LYS A 70 -6.57 -34.44 12.53
CA LYS A 70 -6.94 -33.84 13.83
C LYS A 70 -8.26 -33.10 13.73
N ALA A 71 -9.33 -33.73 14.21
CA ALA A 71 -10.66 -33.14 14.30
C ALA A 71 -10.64 -31.79 15.06
N GLY A 72 -11.35 -30.79 14.53
CA GLY A 72 -11.49 -29.45 15.13
C GLY A 72 -10.33 -28.49 14.91
N MET A 73 -9.15 -28.96 14.46
CA MET A 73 -8.00 -28.06 14.24
C MET A 73 -8.28 -27.07 13.11
N VAL A 74 -8.80 -27.53 11.98
CA VAL A 74 -9.09 -26.65 10.83
C VAL A 74 -10.15 -25.58 11.19
N ASP A 75 -11.13 -25.92 12.02
CA ASP A 75 -12.16 -24.98 12.47
C ASP A 75 -11.59 -23.91 13.41
N GLU A 76 -10.65 -24.28 14.29
CA GLU A 76 -9.94 -23.30 15.14
C GLU A 76 -9.11 -22.33 14.31
N PHE A 77 -8.41 -22.82 13.28
CA PHE A 77 -7.61 -21.98 12.38
C PHE A 77 -8.49 -21.07 11.52
N GLU A 78 -9.59 -21.58 10.97
CA GLU A 78 -10.54 -20.76 10.21
C GLU A 78 -11.12 -19.64 11.09
N LYS A 79 -11.49 -19.95 12.34
CA LYS A 79 -12.01 -18.97 13.29
C LYS A 79 -10.97 -17.89 13.62
N LYS A 80 -9.72 -18.28 13.89
CA LYS A 80 -8.64 -17.33 14.19
C LYS A 80 -8.26 -16.50 12.96
N PHE A 81 -8.25 -17.09 11.77
CA PHE A 81 -7.95 -16.40 10.52
C PHE A 81 -9.01 -15.34 10.20
N LYS A 82 -10.29 -15.66 10.35
CA LYS A 82 -11.40 -14.70 10.16
C LYS A 82 -11.42 -13.61 11.23
N ALA A 83 -10.99 -13.91 12.45
CA ALA A 83 -10.91 -12.94 13.54
C ALA A 83 -9.70 -12.00 13.42
N LEU A 84 -8.66 -12.40 12.68
CA LEU A 84 -7.46 -11.60 12.51
C LEU A 84 -7.75 -10.42 11.58
N GLN A 85 -7.82 -9.22 12.15
CA GLN A 85 -7.77 -8.00 11.37
C GLN A 85 -6.31 -7.62 11.11
N ILE A 86 -5.93 -7.54 9.84
CA ILE A 86 -4.60 -7.06 9.45
C ILE A 86 -4.57 -5.54 9.71
N PRO A 87 -3.75 -5.05 10.66
CA PRO A 87 -3.67 -3.62 10.92
C PRO A 87 -3.16 -2.91 9.67
N GLU A 88 -3.88 -1.87 9.25
CA GLU A 88 -3.43 -1.02 8.15
C GLU A 88 -2.14 -0.28 8.56
N PRO A 89 -1.18 -0.09 7.63
CA PRO A 89 0.04 0.66 7.93
C PRO A 89 -0.33 2.09 8.34
N VAL A 90 0.25 2.59 9.43
CA VAL A 90 0.01 3.97 9.89
C VAL A 90 0.80 4.95 9.03
N ASP A 91 0.13 6.01 8.59
CA ASP A 91 0.76 7.10 7.88
C ASP A 91 1.58 7.99 8.82
N THR A 92 2.89 8.02 8.61
CA THR A 92 3.84 8.82 9.40
C THR A 92 4.40 10.02 8.64
N GLN A 93 4.05 10.19 7.36
CA GLN A 93 4.75 11.13 6.46
C GLN A 93 3.92 12.32 6.04
N THR A 94 2.58 12.24 6.05
CA THR A 94 1.72 13.37 5.62
C THR A 94 1.95 14.64 6.42
N SER A 95 2.20 14.54 7.73
CA SER A 95 2.50 15.72 8.55
C SER A 95 3.76 16.44 8.09
N ASN A 96 4.80 15.69 7.73
CA ASN A 96 6.08 16.23 7.29
C ASN A 96 5.94 16.87 5.91
N ILE A 97 5.19 16.22 5.01
CA ILE A 97 4.90 16.76 3.66
C ILE A 97 4.16 18.09 3.77
N ASN A 98 3.10 18.17 4.59
CA ASN A 98 2.33 19.40 4.76
C ASN A 98 3.18 20.54 5.37
N ALA A 99 4.12 20.22 6.26
CA ALA A 99 5.04 21.22 6.80
C ALA A 99 5.99 21.74 5.71
N GLN A 100 6.54 20.84 4.90
CA GLN A 100 7.42 21.20 3.79
C GLN A 100 6.71 22.03 2.70
N GLU A 101 5.45 21.72 2.40
CA GLU A 101 4.63 22.52 1.47
C GLU A 101 4.36 23.95 1.97
N ALA A 102 4.30 24.16 3.29
CA ALA A 102 4.10 25.49 3.86
C ALA A 102 5.39 26.34 3.90
N GLU A 103 6.56 25.70 3.83
CA GLU A 103 7.87 26.36 3.84
C GLU A 103 8.37 26.72 2.42
N ALA A 104 7.79 26.12 1.38
CA ALA A 104 8.17 26.29 -0.03
C ALA A 104 7.39 27.42 -0.72
#